data_AF-A0A4S2G6X4-F1
#
_entry.id   AF-A0A4S2G6X4-F1
#
_cell.length_a   1.000
_cell.length_b   1.000
_cell.length_c   1.000
_cell.angle_alpha   90.00
_cell.angle_beta   90.00
_cell.angle_gamma   90.00
#
_symmetry.space_group_name_H-M   'P 1'
#
loop_
_entity.id
_entity.type
_entity.pdbx_description
1 polymer ?
#
loop_
_entity_poly.entity_id
_entity_poly.type
_entity_poly.pdbx_seq_one_letter_code
_entity_poly.pdbx_strand_id
1 'polypeptide(L)'
;MPLIDEAYRKKINDSNNKMLAYLLISTTLLIIALILSTSLIRNIRDSRAKEKKLATASKKLEAYVGNFIGLCSNYASRLDQFGKLITRKINARQTDDLLKLVSSGRFNEEDNDEFYRLIDKAILDLFPDFVDNINTLLMPDQQIALKPDMQLSPELRIYAFVRLGVDQSNKIAQILNYSSNTVYSYRNRMRNRAFDRDNFDKNVAELGYNN
;
A
#
# COMPACT_ATOMS: atom_id res chain seq x y z
N MET A 1 -68.32 -55.15 -23.34
CA MET A 1 -67.01 -54.92 -23.98
C MET A 1 -66.15 -53.98 -23.12
N PRO A 2 -65.44 -54.48 -22.08
CA PRO A 2 -64.58 -53.65 -21.21
C PRO A 2 -63.06 -53.75 -21.55
N LEU A 3 -62.62 -54.84 -22.19
CA LEU A 3 -61.19 -55.15 -22.42
C LEU A 3 -60.48 -54.21 -23.40
N ILE A 4 -61.19 -53.63 -24.36
CA ILE A 4 -60.61 -52.71 -25.35
C ILE A 4 -60.35 -51.33 -24.71
N ASP A 5 -61.22 -50.89 -23.79
CA ASP A 5 -61.09 -49.58 -23.12
C ASP A 5 -59.93 -49.57 -22.11
N GLU A 6 -59.73 -50.67 -21.35
CA GLU A 6 -58.58 -50.80 -20.44
C GLU A 6 -57.24 -50.82 -21.17
N ALA A 7 -57.13 -51.55 -22.28
CA ALA A 7 -55.91 -51.60 -23.09
C ALA A 7 -55.60 -50.22 -23.73
N TYR A 8 -56.63 -49.48 -24.14
CA TYR A 8 -56.47 -48.12 -24.69
C TYR A 8 -56.05 -47.11 -23.62
N ARG A 9 -56.68 -47.15 -22.44
CA ARG A 9 -56.32 -46.31 -21.29
C ARG A 9 -54.91 -46.59 -20.79
N LYS A 10 -54.48 -47.85 -20.76
CA LYS A 10 -53.11 -48.23 -20.39
C LYS A 10 -52.08 -47.65 -21.38
N LYS A 11 -52.34 -47.76 -22.68
CA LYS A 11 -51.46 -47.19 -23.72
C LYS A 11 -51.36 -45.66 -23.67
N ILE A 12 -52.47 -44.98 -23.40
CA ILE A 12 -52.50 -43.51 -23.23
C ILE A 12 -51.73 -43.12 -21.96
N ASN A 13 -51.93 -43.82 -20.84
CA ASN A 13 -51.21 -43.56 -19.59
C ASN A 13 -49.70 -43.80 -19.74
N ASP A 14 -49.28 -44.87 -20.42
CA ASP A 14 -47.86 -45.14 -20.69
C ASP A 14 -47.23 -44.06 -21.60
N SER A 15 -47.98 -43.54 -22.58
CA SER A 15 -47.57 -42.42 -23.43
C SER A 15 -47.45 -41.11 -22.64
N ASN A 16 -48.43 -40.81 -21.79
CA ASN A 16 -48.44 -39.62 -20.95
C ASN A 16 -47.31 -39.64 -19.91
N ASN A 17 -47.02 -40.80 -19.31
CA ASN A 17 -45.93 -40.95 -18.35
C ASN A 17 -44.55 -40.69 -18.99
N LYS A 18 -44.32 -41.14 -20.23
CA LYS A 18 -43.10 -40.81 -20.97
C LYS A 18 -43.00 -39.33 -21.29
N MET A 19 -44.10 -38.71 -21.72
CA MET A 19 -44.14 -37.26 -21.99
C MET A 19 -43.85 -36.44 -20.73
N LEU A 20 -44.44 -36.82 -19.59
CA LEU A 20 -44.17 -36.18 -18.30
C LEU A 20 -42.71 -36.36 -17.86
N ALA A 21 -42.12 -37.53 -18.07
CA ALA A 21 -40.70 -37.76 -17.77
C ALA A 21 -39.78 -36.86 -18.60
N TYR A 22 -40.04 -36.69 -19.91
CA TYR A 22 -39.26 -35.76 -20.75
C TYR A 22 -39.41 -34.30 -20.31
N LEU A 23 -40.62 -33.87 -19.92
CA LEU A 23 -40.85 -32.52 -19.39
C LEU A 23 -40.08 -32.29 -18.09
N LEU A 24 -40.11 -33.24 -17.15
CA LEU A 24 -39.35 -33.13 -15.90
C LEU A 24 -37.85 -33.03 -16.16
N ILE A 25 -37.29 -33.87 -17.04
CA ILE A 25 -35.87 -33.81 -17.42
C ILE A 25 -35.52 -32.47 -18.07
N SER A 26 -36.37 -31.97 -18.97
CA SER A 26 -36.15 -30.67 -19.62
C SER A 26 -36.15 -29.52 -18.60
N THR A 27 -37.09 -29.52 -17.65
CA THR A 27 -37.16 -28.49 -16.61
C THR A 27 -35.98 -28.55 -15.64
N THR A 28 -35.52 -29.73 -15.24
CA THR A 28 -34.34 -29.85 -14.37
C THR A 28 -33.07 -29.39 -15.08
N LEU A 29 -32.91 -29.70 -16.37
CA LEU A 29 -31.80 -29.20 -17.19
C LEU A 29 -31.81 -27.66 -17.29
N LEU A 30 -32.98 -27.04 -17.46
CA LEU A 30 -33.12 -25.59 -17.50
C LEU A 30 -32.75 -24.94 -16.16
N ILE A 31 -33.15 -25.53 -15.03
CA ILE A 31 -32.79 -25.04 -13.70
C ILE A 31 -31.27 -25.12 -13.49
N ILE A 32 -30.64 -26.24 -13.88
CA ILE A 32 -29.18 -26.40 -13.80
C ILE A 32 -28.48 -25.34 -14.67
N ALA A 33 -28.95 -25.10 -15.89
CA ALA A 33 -28.40 -24.08 -16.78
C ALA A 33 -28.51 -22.67 -16.18
N LEU A 34 -29.63 -22.34 -15.51
CA LEU A 34 -29.81 -21.07 -14.79
C LEU A 34 -28.85 -20.93 -13.59
N ILE A 35 -28.63 -22.00 -12.84
CA ILE A 35 -27.68 -22.00 -11.71
C ILE A 35 -26.25 -21.81 -12.21
N LEU A 36 -25.84 -22.53 -13.27
CA LEU A 36 -24.50 -22.40 -13.84
C LEU A 36 -24.26 -21.01 -14.43
N SER A 37 -25.24 -20.46 -15.16
CA SER A 37 -25.14 -19.12 -15.74
C SER A 37 -25.03 -18.03 -14.67
N THR A 38 -25.83 -18.11 -13.59
CA THR A 38 -25.73 -17.16 -12.48
C THR A 38 -24.40 -17.28 -11.72
N SER A 39 -23.89 -18.50 -11.52
CA SER A 39 -22.58 -18.74 -10.90
C SER A 39 -21.42 -18.16 -11.74
N LEU A 40 -21.44 -18.37 -13.06
CA LEU A 40 -20.45 -17.79 -13.98
C LEU A 40 -20.49 -16.26 -13.98
N ILE A 41 -21.70 -15.67 -13.99
CA ILE A 41 -21.85 -14.20 -13.95
C ILE A 41 -21.30 -13.63 -12.63
N ARG A 42 -21.53 -14.31 -11.49
CA ARG A 42 -20.95 -13.90 -10.20
C ARG A 42 -19.42 -13.97 -10.23
N ASN A 43 -18.86 -15.08 -10.68
CA ASN A 43 -17.40 -15.25 -10.75
C ASN A 43 -16.72 -14.22 -11.67
N ILE A 44 -17.35 -13.90 -12.82
CA ILE A 44 -16.88 -12.86 -13.73
C ILE A 44 -16.96 -11.47 -13.08
N ARG A 45 -18.06 -11.17 -12.36
CA ARG A 45 -18.20 -9.89 -11.64
C ARG A 45 -17.13 -9.74 -10.56
N ASP A 46 -16.89 -10.78 -9.77
CA ASP A 46 -15.89 -10.77 -8.70
C ASP A 46 -14.47 -10.63 -9.27
N SER A 47 -14.18 -11.33 -10.37
CA SER A 47 -12.91 -11.20 -11.09
C SER A 47 -12.71 -9.78 -11.61
N ARG A 48 -13.72 -9.18 -12.25
CA ARG A 48 -13.67 -7.79 -12.73
C ARG A 48 -13.53 -6.77 -11.59
N ALA A 49 -14.17 -7.01 -10.45
CA ALA A 49 -14.05 -6.13 -9.29
C ALA A 49 -12.62 -6.15 -8.72
N LYS A 50 -12.02 -7.34 -8.61
CA LYS A 50 -10.61 -7.50 -8.21
C LYS A 50 -9.66 -6.88 -9.22
N GLU A 51 -9.88 -7.10 -10.51
CA GLU A 51 -9.09 -6.52 -11.60
C GLU A 51 -9.15 -4.98 -11.58
N LYS A 52 -10.34 -4.40 -11.39
CA LYS A 52 -10.48 -2.93 -11.23
C LYS A 52 -9.72 -2.41 -10.01
N LYS A 53 -9.82 -3.09 -8.85
CA LYS A 53 -9.07 -2.72 -7.65
C LYS A 53 -7.56 -2.76 -7.92
N LEU A 54 -7.08 -3.82 -8.55
CA LEU A 54 -5.68 -3.98 -8.91
C LEU A 54 -5.24 -2.90 -9.90
N ALA A 55 -6.01 -2.63 -10.95
CA ALA A 55 -5.73 -1.58 -11.92
C ALA A 55 -5.68 -0.19 -11.28
N THR A 56 -6.58 0.11 -10.33
CA THR A 56 -6.53 1.36 -9.57
C THR A 56 -5.30 1.45 -8.67
N ALA A 57 -4.88 0.35 -8.05
CA ALA A 57 -3.65 0.29 -7.25
C ALA A 57 -2.40 0.46 -8.13
N SER A 58 -2.34 -0.22 -9.27
CA SER A 58 -1.26 -0.08 -10.26
C SER A 58 -1.16 1.35 -10.77
N LYS A 59 -2.28 1.99 -11.12
CA LYS A 59 -2.27 3.40 -11.56
C LYS A 59 -1.74 4.35 -10.49
N LYS A 60 -2.03 4.09 -9.20
CA LYS A 60 -1.46 4.86 -8.08
C LYS A 60 0.05 4.63 -7.97
N LEU A 61 0.49 3.37 -8.09
CA LEU A 61 1.91 3.02 -8.07
C LEU A 61 2.67 3.67 -9.24
N GLU A 62 2.11 3.66 -10.45
CA GLU A 62 2.69 4.34 -11.61
C GLU A 62 2.83 5.85 -11.40
N ALA A 63 1.79 6.52 -10.87
CA ALA A 63 1.86 7.94 -10.53
C ALA A 63 2.94 8.22 -9.47
N TYR A 64 3.09 7.34 -8.49
CA TYR A 64 4.15 7.42 -7.48
C TYR A 64 5.55 7.25 -8.10
N VAL A 65 5.74 6.25 -8.97
CA VAL A 65 7.01 6.05 -9.68
C VAL A 65 7.35 7.29 -10.53
N GLY A 66 6.36 7.87 -11.20
CA GLY A 66 6.52 9.15 -11.93
C GLY A 66 6.97 10.28 -11.02
N ASN A 67 6.32 10.47 -9.87
CA ASN A 67 6.72 11.46 -8.87
C ASN A 67 8.15 11.17 -8.37
N PHE A 68 8.47 9.92 -8.01
CA PHE A 68 9.79 9.52 -7.54
C PHE A 68 10.90 9.83 -8.56
N ILE A 69 10.68 9.52 -9.84
CA ILE A 69 11.61 9.88 -10.92
C ILE A 69 11.76 11.39 -11.03
N GLY A 70 10.66 12.15 -10.89
CA GLY A 70 10.70 13.62 -10.84
C GLY A 70 11.55 14.15 -9.69
N LEU A 71 11.50 13.53 -8.52
CA LEU A 71 12.32 13.88 -7.36
C LEU A 71 13.81 13.55 -7.59
N CYS A 72 14.10 12.38 -8.15
CA CYS A 72 15.46 12.03 -8.56
C CYS A 72 16.01 13.04 -9.59
N SER A 73 15.19 13.49 -10.54
CA SER A 73 15.57 14.50 -11.52
C SER A 73 15.83 15.86 -10.87
N ASN A 74 14.97 16.30 -9.94
CA ASN A 74 15.17 17.54 -9.20
C ASN A 74 16.49 17.50 -8.40
N TYR A 75 16.74 16.40 -7.69
CA TYR A 75 17.96 16.21 -6.92
C TYR A 75 19.21 16.16 -7.81
N ALA A 76 19.15 15.46 -8.96
CA ALA A 76 20.23 15.46 -9.94
C ALA A 76 20.53 16.87 -10.48
N SER A 77 19.49 17.68 -10.73
CA SER A 77 19.66 19.09 -11.11
C SER A 77 20.33 19.92 -10.02
N ARG A 78 19.96 19.71 -8.75
CA ARG A 78 20.61 20.40 -7.62
C ARG A 78 22.09 20.03 -7.49
N LEU A 79 22.44 18.77 -7.67
CA LEU A 79 23.84 18.32 -7.70
C LEU A 79 24.63 18.99 -8.83
N ASP A 80 24.06 19.10 -10.03
CA ASP A 80 24.68 19.81 -11.16
C ASP A 80 24.86 21.31 -10.85
N GLN A 81 23.85 21.97 -10.27
CA GLN A 81 23.95 23.37 -9.84
C GLN A 81 25.03 23.57 -8.77
N PHE A 82 25.15 22.64 -7.83
CA PHE A 82 26.20 22.65 -6.81
C PHE A 82 27.59 22.50 -7.43
N GLY A 83 27.77 21.55 -8.37
CA GLY A 83 29.01 21.39 -9.12
C GLY A 83 29.41 22.65 -9.91
N LYS A 84 28.44 23.33 -10.54
CA LYS A 84 28.65 24.61 -11.21
C LYS A 84 29.05 25.72 -10.24
N LEU A 85 28.43 25.78 -9.06
CA LEU A 85 28.75 26.74 -8.02
C LEU A 85 30.19 26.57 -7.53
N ILE A 86 30.58 25.32 -7.22
CA ILE A 86 31.95 24.95 -6.84
C ILE A 86 32.93 25.41 -7.90
N THR A 87 32.71 25.01 -9.16
CA THR A 87 33.58 25.35 -10.29
C THR A 87 33.74 26.87 -10.44
N ARG A 88 32.64 27.64 -10.34
CA ARG A 88 32.67 29.10 -10.40
C ARG A 88 33.49 29.72 -9.27
N LYS A 89 33.30 29.24 -8.03
CA LYS A 89 34.02 29.74 -6.85
C LYS A 89 35.52 29.45 -6.93
N ILE A 90 35.91 28.26 -7.38
CA ILE A 90 37.31 27.89 -7.61
C ILE A 90 37.94 28.78 -8.70
N ASN A 91 37.28 28.94 -9.85
CA ASN A 91 37.80 29.77 -10.95
C ASN A 91 37.96 31.25 -10.54
N ALA A 92 37.09 31.75 -9.67
CA ALA A 92 37.18 33.10 -9.12
C ALA A 92 38.22 33.25 -7.99
N ARG A 93 38.98 32.20 -7.64
CA ARG A 93 39.90 32.13 -6.49
C ARG A 93 39.21 32.43 -5.15
N GLN A 94 37.91 32.17 -5.05
CA GLN A 94 37.10 32.35 -3.83
C GLN A 94 37.03 31.06 -3.02
N THR A 95 38.18 30.41 -2.82
CA THR A 95 38.27 29.08 -2.19
C THR A 95 37.95 29.15 -0.70
N ASP A 96 38.31 30.23 -0.01
CA ASP A 96 38.01 30.43 1.42
C ASP A 96 36.51 30.61 1.67
N ASP A 97 35.81 31.32 0.78
CA ASP A 97 34.35 31.45 0.82
C ASP A 97 33.66 30.11 0.59
N LEU A 98 34.17 29.32 -0.35
CA LEU A 98 33.67 27.97 -0.61
C LEU A 98 33.88 27.06 0.59
N LEU A 99 35.06 27.12 1.22
CA LEU A 99 35.36 26.35 2.43
C LEU A 99 34.41 26.75 3.57
N LYS A 100 34.19 28.05 3.81
CA LYS A 100 33.21 28.52 4.80
C LYS A 100 31.81 28.01 4.49
N LEU A 101 31.39 28.07 3.24
CA LEU A 101 30.06 27.62 2.80
C LEU A 101 29.86 26.12 3.09
N VAL A 102 30.80 25.27 2.68
CA VAL A 102 30.73 23.81 2.86
C VAL A 102 30.88 23.42 4.33
N SER A 103 31.79 24.07 5.06
CA SER A 103 32.07 23.75 6.47
C SER A 103 30.98 24.23 7.42
N SER A 104 30.19 25.23 7.02
CA SER A 104 29.11 25.78 7.84
C SER A 104 27.94 24.82 8.05
N GLY A 105 27.85 23.72 7.28
CA GLY A 105 26.74 22.78 7.35
C GLY A 105 25.38 23.36 6.93
N ARG A 106 25.30 24.65 6.55
CA ARG A 106 24.04 25.33 6.17
C ARG A 106 23.33 24.68 4.99
N PHE A 107 24.08 24.03 4.08
CA PHE A 107 23.49 23.20 3.03
C PHE A 107 22.71 22.02 3.63
N ASN A 108 23.24 21.35 4.65
CA ASN A 108 22.64 20.14 5.20
C ASN A 108 21.35 20.39 5.98
N GLU A 109 21.20 21.52 6.68
CA GLU A 109 20.02 21.77 7.53
C GLU A 109 18.76 22.12 6.73
N GLU A 110 18.83 23.08 5.80
CA GLU A 110 17.70 23.44 4.94
C GLU A 110 17.33 22.30 3.99
N ASP A 111 18.32 21.59 3.45
CA ASP A 111 18.09 20.43 2.59
C ASP A 111 17.49 19.25 3.37
N ASN A 112 17.83 19.06 4.66
CA ASN A 112 17.24 18.01 5.50
C ASN A 112 15.75 18.24 5.75
N ASP A 113 15.32 19.47 6.02
CA ASP A 113 13.90 19.78 6.24
C ASP A 113 13.07 19.61 4.96
N GLU A 114 13.61 20.02 3.81
CA GLU A 114 12.97 19.76 2.52
C GLU A 114 12.89 18.25 2.22
N PHE A 115 13.98 17.53 2.46
CA PHE A 115 14.05 16.08 2.32
C PHE A 115 13.02 15.36 3.20
N TYR A 116 12.88 15.77 4.47
CA TYR A 116 11.90 15.19 5.37
C TYR A 116 10.47 15.49 4.95
N ARG A 117 10.16 16.72 4.53
CA ARG A 117 8.82 17.04 3.98
C ARG A 117 8.49 16.20 2.77
N LEU A 118 9.48 15.92 1.93
CA LEU A 118 9.30 15.10 0.75
C LEU A 118 9.01 13.63 1.09
N ILE A 119 9.76 13.08 2.04
CA ILE A 119 9.52 11.74 2.59
C ILE A 119 8.14 11.65 3.23
N ASP A 120 7.79 12.61 4.08
CA ASP A 120 6.52 12.62 4.80
C ASP A 120 5.34 12.62 3.83
N LYS A 121 5.40 13.48 2.81
CA LYS A 121 4.41 13.51 1.73
C LYS A 121 4.34 12.19 0.97
N ALA A 122 5.48 11.63 0.57
CA ALA A 122 5.53 10.36 -0.16
C ALA A 122 4.93 9.20 0.65
N ILE A 123 5.21 9.15 1.96
CA ILE A 123 4.66 8.13 2.87
C ILE A 123 3.16 8.30 3.02
N LEU A 124 2.66 9.51 3.25
CA LEU A 124 1.23 9.76 3.45
C LEU A 124 0.42 9.57 2.16
N ASP A 125 0.99 9.89 1.01
CA ASP A 125 0.37 9.60 -0.29
C ASP A 125 0.30 8.09 -0.56
N LEU A 126 1.34 7.34 -0.18
CA LEU A 126 1.41 5.89 -0.35
C LEU A 126 0.53 5.14 0.68
N PHE A 127 0.45 5.68 1.89
CA PHE A 127 -0.23 5.09 3.03
C PHE A 127 -1.08 6.16 3.77
N PRO A 128 -2.26 6.53 3.25
CA PRO A 128 -3.08 7.59 3.84
C PRO A 128 -3.43 7.35 5.31
N ASP A 129 -3.74 6.09 5.65
CA ASP A 129 -4.11 5.71 7.02
C ASP A 129 -2.88 5.30 7.86
N PHE A 130 -1.66 5.71 7.49
CA PHE A 130 -0.44 5.23 8.15
C PHE A 130 -0.42 5.50 9.66
N VAL A 131 -0.74 6.73 10.07
CA VAL A 131 -0.72 7.11 11.48
C VAL A 131 -1.82 6.42 12.26
N ASP A 132 -3.02 6.29 11.67
CA ASP A 132 -4.12 5.58 12.29
C ASP A 132 -3.81 4.09 12.48
N ASN A 133 -3.21 3.44 11.47
CA ASN A 133 -2.75 2.06 11.56
C ASN A 133 -1.69 1.89 12.65
N ILE A 134 -0.72 2.80 12.76
CA ILE A 134 0.25 2.80 13.88
C ILE A 134 -0.48 2.92 15.22
N ASN A 135 -1.45 3.82 15.33
CA ASN A 135 -2.21 4.05 16.56
C ASN A 135 -3.02 2.83 17.03
N THR A 136 -3.40 1.92 16.13
CA THR A 136 -4.03 0.64 16.51
C THR A 136 -3.10 -0.26 17.33
N LEU A 137 -1.78 -0.08 17.21
CA LEU A 137 -0.77 -0.84 17.92
C LEU A 137 -0.33 -0.17 19.23
N LEU A 138 -0.76 1.07 19.47
CA LEU A 138 -0.40 1.87 20.63
C LEU A 138 -1.50 1.83 21.70
N MET A 139 -1.09 1.96 22.96
CA MET A 139 -2.04 2.08 24.08
C MET A 139 -2.97 3.30 23.87
N PRO A 140 -4.23 3.25 24.33
CA PRO A 140 -5.22 4.28 24.01
C PRO A 140 -4.83 5.69 24.50
N ASP A 141 -4.12 5.78 25.62
CA ASP A 141 -3.59 7.01 26.22
C ASP A 141 -2.26 7.48 25.58
N GLN A 142 -1.65 6.65 24.73
CA GLN A 142 -0.35 6.89 24.09
C GLN A 142 -0.45 7.04 22.57
N GLN A 143 -1.64 7.29 22.01
CA GLN A 143 -1.81 7.51 20.58
C GLN A 143 -1.11 8.80 20.09
N ILE A 144 -0.76 8.83 18.81
CA ILE A 144 -0.07 9.94 18.14
C ILE A 144 -1.09 10.76 17.36
N ALA A 145 -1.11 12.07 17.61
CA ALA A 145 -1.81 13.02 16.77
C ALA A 145 -0.87 13.57 15.69
N LEU A 146 -1.31 13.56 14.43
CA LEU A 146 -0.59 14.19 13.33
C LEU A 146 -0.59 15.72 13.51
N LYS A 147 0.53 16.37 13.20
CA LYS A 147 0.61 17.83 13.24
C LYS A 147 -0.23 18.45 12.10
N PRO A 148 -0.68 19.72 12.23
CA PRO A 148 -1.55 20.38 11.25
C PRO A 148 -0.97 20.46 9.83
N ASP A 149 0.36 20.40 9.70
CA ASP A 149 1.10 20.48 8.45
C ASP A 149 1.34 19.11 7.78
N MET A 150 0.68 18.06 8.29
CA MET A 150 0.88 16.67 7.84
C MET A 150 2.34 16.20 7.92
N GLN A 151 3.15 16.79 8.79
CA GLN A 151 4.50 16.29 9.04
C GLN A 151 4.50 15.09 9.97
N LEU A 152 5.30 14.10 9.62
CA LEU A 152 5.57 12.95 10.47
C LEU A 152 6.60 13.33 11.54
N SER A 153 6.45 12.76 12.74
CA SER A 153 7.51 12.84 13.75
C SER A 153 8.72 11.99 13.31
N PRO A 154 9.92 12.23 13.85
CA PRO A 154 11.08 11.38 13.61
C PRO A 154 10.79 9.89 13.89
N GLU A 155 10.02 9.58 14.93
CA GLU A 155 9.58 8.22 15.22
C GLU A 155 8.72 7.62 14.10
N LEU A 156 7.73 8.37 13.60
CA LEU A 156 6.87 7.93 12.52
C LEU A 156 7.66 7.71 11.22
N ARG A 157 8.63 8.58 10.91
CA ARG A 157 9.53 8.38 9.75
C ARG A 157 10.32 7.08 9.86
N ILE A 158 10.88 6.78 11.03
CA ILE A 158 11.60 5.53 11.28
C ILE A 158 10.69 4.32 11.03
N TYR A 159 9.46 4.34 11.55
CA TYR A 159 8.54 3.23 11.39
C TYR A 159 7.91 3.13 10.00
N ALA A 160 7.88 4.21 9.22
CA ALA A 160 7.56 4.14 7.81
C ALA A 160 8.61 3.34 7.03
N PHE A 161 9.89 3.52 7.34
CA PHE A 161 10.96 2.70 6.75
C PHE A 161 10.89 1.23 7.17
N VAL A 162 10.55 0.95 8.44
CA VAL A 162 10.29 -0.43 8.91
C VAL A 162 9.17 -1.07 8.10
N ARG A 163 8.06 -0.34 7.90
CA ARG A 163 6.93 -0.80 7.07
C ARG A 163 7.33 -1.04 5.62
N LEU A 164 8.25 -0.26 5.08
CA LEU A 164 8.82 -0.43 3.74
C LEU A 164 9.87 -1.56 3.65
N GLY A 165 10.09 -2.33 4.72
CA GLY A 165 11.02 -3.46 4.76
C GLY A 165 12.46 -3.08 5.11
N VAL A 166 12.72 -1.84 5.49
CA VAL A 166 14.04 -1.39 5.95
C VAL A 166 14.07 -1.43 7.48
N ASP A 167 14.46 -2.58 8.04
CA ASP A 167 14.50 -2.77 9.51
C ASP A 167 15.88 -2.50 10.14
N GLN A 168 16.95 -2.45 9.35
CA GLN A 168 18.28 -2.23 9.93
C GLN A 168 18.44 -0.79 10.43
N SER A 169 18.57 -0.61 11.75
CA SER A 169 18.69 0.72 12.39
C SER A 169 19.83 1.56 11.80
N ASN A 170 20.95 0.94 11.41
CA ASN A 170 22.06 1.63 10.76
C ASN A 170 21.70 2.17 9.36
N LYS A 171 20.88 1.43 8.59
CA LYS A 171 20.41 1.90 7.28
C LYS A 171 19.43 3.06 7.44
N ILE A 172 18.50 2.96 8.40
CA ILE A 172 17.57 4.04 8.70
C ILE A 172 18.32 5.29 9.17
N ALA A 173 19.33 5.11 10.03
CA ALA A 173 20.19 6.20 10.51
C ALA A 173 20.86 6.93 9.33
N GLN A 174 21.44 6.17 8.39
CA GLN A 174 22.04 6.73 7.19
C GLN A 174 21.01 7.48 6.31
N ILE A 175 19.82 6.91 6.09
CA ILE A 175 18.78 7.53 5.24
C ILE A 175 18.27 8.83 5.86
N LEU A 176 18.02 8.83 7.17
CA LEU A 176 17.45 9.98 7.88
C LEU A 176 18.51 10.98 8.36
N ASN A 177 19.80 10.78 8.05
CA ASN A 177 20.90 11.58 8.58
C ASN A 177 20.90 11.65 10.13
N TYR A 178 20.55 10.55 10.78
CA TYR A 178 20.58 10.38 12.24
C TYR A 178 21.77 9.55 12.68
N SER A 179 22.14 9.66 13.96
CA SER A 179 23.04 8.67 14.57
C SER A 179 22.31 7.36 14.82
N SER A 180 23.02 6.22 14.83
CA SER A 180 22.43 4.93 15.19
C SER A 180 21.76 4.99 16.58
N ASN A 181 22.40 5.66 17.55
CA ASN A 181 21.86 5.84 18.90
C ASN A 181 20.54 6.62 18.92
N THR A 182 20.42 7.64 18.07
CA THR A 182 19.18 8.41 17.91
C THR A 182 18.06 7.52 17.41
N VAL A 183 18.32 6.68 16.40
CA VAL A 183 17.33 5.72 15.87
C VAL A 183 16.92 4.70 16.95
N TYR A 184 17.87 4.13 17.68
CA TYR A 184 17.57 3.22 18.80
C TYR A 184 16.68 3.88 19.86
N SER A 185 16.97 5.13 20.20
CA SER A 185 16.21 5.89 21.19
C SER A 185 14.77 6.14 20.75
N TYR A 186 14.58 6.54 19.49
CA TYR A 186 13.24 6.73 18.92
C TYR A 186 12.44 5.43 18.83
N ARG A 187 13.07 4.32 18.41
CA ARG A 187 12.43 2.99 18.43
C ARG A 187 12.01 2.60 19.83
N ASN A 188 12.91 2.71 20.81
CA ASN A 188 12.60 2.36 22.20
C ASN A 188 11.42 3.19 22.74
N ARG A 189 11.37 4.48 22.43
CA ARG A 189 10.26 5.37 22.81
C ARG A 189 8.92 4.90 22.25
N MET A 190 8.89 4.44 21.00
CA MET A 190 7.68 3.91 20.38
C MET A 190 7.27 2.56 20.95
N ARG A 191 8.21 1.62 21.13
CA ARG A 191 7.91 0.32 21.75
C ARG A 191 7.34 0.46 23.16
N ASN A 192 7.79 1.45 23.92
CA ASN A 192 7.25 1.75 25.25
C ASN A 192 5.77 2.19 25.23
N ARG A 193 5.27 2.67 24.08
CA ARG A 193 3.89 3.12 23.90
C ARG A 193 2.98 2.02 23.35
N ALA A 194 3.53 0.88 22.95
CA ALA A 194 2.82 -0.21 22.30
C ALA A 194 2.10 -1.13 23.30
N PHE A 195 1.01 -1.78 22.87
CA PHE A 195 0.40 -2.87 23.63
C PHE A 195 1.33 -4.08 23.76
N ASP A 196 2.00 -4.43 22.65
CA ASP A 196 3.02 -5.48 22.59
C ASP A 196 4.36 -4.85 22.24
N ARG A 197 5.15 -4.58 23.28
CA ARG A 197 6.47 -3.95 23.18
C ARG A 197 7.43 -4.78 22.34
N ASP A 198 7.44 -6.09 22.55
CA ASP A 198 8.48 -6.98 22.03
C ASP A 198 8.27 -7.28 20.54
N ASN A 199 7.01 -7.35 20.11
CA ASN A 199 6.67 -7.58 18.69
C ASN A 199 6.33 -6.31 17.93
N PHE A 200 6.43 -5.11 18.53
CA PHE A 200 5.97 -3.87 17.89
C PHE A 200 6.54 -3.65 16.48
N ASP A 201 7.86 -3.77 16.31
CA ASP A 201 8.51 -3.54 15.00
C ASP A 201 8.02 -4.53 13.94
N LYS A 202 7.80 -5.79 14.33
CA LYS A 202 7.24 -6.83 13.45
C LYS A 202 5.78 -6.53 13.10
N ASN A 203 4.98 -6.16 14.09
CA ASN A 203 3.57 -5.80 13.90
C ASN A 203 3.44 -4.61 12.95
N VAL A 204 4.32 -3.61 13.06
CA VAL A 204 4.38 -2.47 12.13
C VAL A 204 4.77 -2.91 10.72
N ALA A 205 5.74 -3.81 10.57
CA ALA A 205 6.14 -4.33 9.26
C ALA A 205 4.99 -5.09 8.55
N GLU A 206 4.10 -5.72 9.30
CA GLU A 206 2.96 -6.47 8.78
C GLU A 206 1.71 -5.58 8.47
N LEU A 207 1.73 -4.30 8.85
CA LEU A 207 0.63 -3.36 8.60
C LEU A 207 0.35 -3.20 7.09
N GLY A 208 -0.77 -3.77 6.63
CA GLY A 208 -1.23 -3.70 5.25
C GLY A 208 -0.96 -4.94 4.39
N TYR A 209 -0.30 -5.97 4.94
CA TYR A 209 -0.23 -7.30 4.31
C TYR A 209 -1.42 -8.19 4.70
N ASN A 210 -2.06 -7.90 5.84
CA ASN A 210 -3.24 -8.60 6.35
C ASN A 210 -4.50 -7.77 6.08
N ASN A 211 -5.00 -7.80 4.84
CA ASN A 211 -6.36 -7.36 4.45
C ASN A 211 -6.90 -8.24 3.32
#